data_AF-A0A3P7JH17-F1
#
_entry.id   AF-A0A3P7JH17-F1
#
_cell.length_a   1.000
_cell.length_b   1.000
_cell.length_c   1.000
_cell.angle_alpha   90.00
_cell.angle_beta   90.00
_cell.angle_gamma   90.00
#
_symmetry.space_group_name_H-M   'P 1'
#
loop_
_entity.id
_entity.type
_entity.pdbx_description
1 polymer ?
#
loop_
_entity_poly.entity_id
_entity_poly.type
_entity_poly.pdbx_seq_one_letter_code
_entity_poly.pdbx_strand_id
1 'polypeptide(L)'
;VNEKWFPEEFTRLWYALFKVCLIPTSAHGTNPASAHMANMKVVAVTSDKHGNINYKDLAAKAEQYKDELAAIMVTYPSTHGVFESSIRDVIDKVHEHGGQVYLDGANMNAQVGLCRPGDYGSDVSHLNLHKTFCIPHGGGGPGIGPIGVKKHLAPFLPGHPVIPVEGRSHGAVAGAPWGSASILPITWAYIHEQGLVAHEFILDCKPFKKSAGVDVVDIAKRLMDYGHLKRICSAIVFFSSVTQPPKVHFQSPMTRLTLQMAPHTLAKVASDNWDLPYSRELAAFPKPWCHHKGWPTTGRIDDSYGDKNLVCTCPPMEAYM
;
A
#
# COMPACT_ATOMS: atom_id res chain seq x y z
N VAL A 1 -34.51 -15.06 -24.05
CA VAL A 1 -35.09 -14.95 -22.70
C VAL A 1 -35.99 -13.73 -22.71
N ASN A 2 -37.27 -13.90 -22.34
CA ASN A 2 -38.37 -12.94 -22.57
C ASN A 2 -38.15 -11.56 -21.91
N GLU A 3 -38.29 -10.50 -22.69
CA GLU A 3 -38.25 -9.07 -22.31
C GLU A 3 -39.44 -8.59 -21.43
N LYS A 4 -40.22 -9.51 -20.84
CA LYS A 4 -41.48 -9.20 -20.13
C LYS A 4 -41.38 -9.18 -18.60
N TRP A 5 -40.19 -9.33 -18.02
CA TRP A 5 -40.00 -9.45 -16.56
C TRP A 5 -39.27 -8.29 -15.87
N PHE A 6 -38.82 -7.27 -16.61
CA PHE A 6 -38.12 -6.13 -16.02
C PHE A 6 -38.88 -4.83 -16.31
N PRO A 7 -39.35 -4.10 -15.27
CA PRO A 7 -39.89 -2.75 -15.44
C PRO A 7 -38.87 -1.85 -16.16
N GLU A 8 -39.30 -0.94 -17.03
CA GLU A 8 -38.40 0.00 -17.73
C GLU A 8 -37.51 0.82 -16.77
N GLU A 9 -37.96 1.08 -15.54
CA GLU A 9 -37.14 1.69 -14.48
C GLU A 9 -35.97 0.80 -14.04
N PHE A 10 -36.16 -0.52 -14.03
CA PHE A 10 -35.11 -1.49 -13.69
C PHE A 10 -34.06 -1.56 -14.80
N THR A 11 -34.47 -1.45 -16.05
CA THR A 11 -33.57 -1.35 -17.21
C THR A 11 -32.81 -0.02 -17.19
N ARG A 12 -33.44 1.11 -16.82
CA ARG A 12 -32.73 2.40 -16.60
C ARG A 12 -31.74 2.38 -15.41
N LEU A 13 -32.03 1.61 -14.36
CA LEU A 13 -31.12 1.40 -13.22
C LEU A 13 -29.97 0.43 -13.55
N TRP A 14 -30.21 -0.57 -14.40
CA TRP A 14 -29.18 -1.48 -14.90
C TRP A 14 -28.26 -0.82 -15.95
N TYR A 15 -28.81 0.12 -16.74
CA TYR A 15 -28.09 1.05 -17.62
C TYR A 15 -27.73 2.38 -16.94
N ALA A 16 -27.66 2.44 -15.60
CA ALA A 16 -26.91 3.48 -14.94
C ALA A 16 -25.44 3.28 -15.34
N LEU A 17 -25.07 3.89 -16.47
CA LEU A 17 -23.76 3.83 -17.13
C LEU A 17 -22.66 3.71 -16.08
N PHE A 18 -21.86 2.64 -16.15
CA PHE A 18 -20.67 2.47 -15.33
C PHE A 18 -19.89 3.78 -15.33
N LYS A 19 -19.95 4.54 -14.24
CA LYS A 19 -19.24 5.80 -14.19
C LYS A 19 -17.74 5.52 -14.15
N VAL A 20 -16.98 6.35 -14.84
CA VAL A 20 -15.55 6.17 -15.04
C VAL A 20 -14.79 6.67 -13.82
N CYS A 21 -13.87 5.84 -13.33
CA CYS A 21 -12.88 6.21 -12.33
C CYS A 21 -11.50 6.19 -12.96
N LEU A 22 -10.87 7.36 -13.05
CA LEU A 22 -9.48 7.51 -13.49
C LEU A 22 -8.55 7.09 -12.36
N ILE A 23 -7.57 6.22 -12.63
CA ILE A 23 -6.64 5.73 -11.61
C ILE A 23 -5.21 5.71 -12.19
N PRO A 24 -4.26 6.48 -11.63
CA PRO A 24 -2.85 6.40 -12.03
C PRO A 24 -2.30 4.98 -11.87
N THR A 25 -1.46 4.54 -12.79
CA THR A 25 -0.82 3.21 -12.74
C THR A 25 0.09 3.01 -11.53
N SER A 26 0.48 4.10 -10.87
CA SER A 26 1.24 4.09 -9.63
C SER A 26 0.38 3.86 -8.38
N ALA A 27 -0.95 4.00 -8.46
CA ALA A 27 -1.84 3.90 -7.30
C ALA A 27 -1.73 2.53 -6.58
N HIS A 28 -2.03 2.53 -5.28
CA HIS A 28 -2.08 1.28 -4.52
C HIS A 28 -3.16 0.34 -5.09
N GLY A 29 -2.91 -0.97 -5.07
CA GLY A 29 -3.79 -1.97 -5.69
C GLY A 29 -5.22 -2.02 -5.11
N THR A 30 -5.43 -1.47 -3.92
CA THR A 30 -6.77 -1.30 -3.35
C THR A 30 -7.61 -0.30 -4.13
N ASN A 31 -7.02 0.70 -4.77
CA ASN A 31 -7.76 1.75 -5.47
C ASN A 31 -8.59 1.18 -6.63
N PRO A 32 -8.01 0.47 -7.61
CA PRO A 32 -8.80 -0.17 -8.67
C PRO A 32 -9.74 -1.26 -8.14
N ALA A 33 -9.36 -2.00 -7.09
CA ALA A 33 -10.23 -2.99 -6.49
C ALA A 33 -11.47 -2.36 -5.81
N SER A 34 -11.30 -1.25 -5.09
CA SER A 34 -12.38 -0.50 -4.45
C SER A 34 -13.29 0.18 -5.47
N ALA A 35 -12.73 0.77 -6.54
CA ALA A 35 -13.52 1.32 -7.64
C ALA A 35 -14.36 0.23 -8.31
N HIS A 36 -13.78 -0.95 -8.55
CA HIS A 36 -14.53 -2.09 -9.09
C HIS A 36 -15.64 -2.57 -8.14
N MET A 37 -15.36 -2.68 -6.84
CA MET A 37 -16.36 -3.03 -5.82
C MET A 37 -17.50 -2.00 -5.73
N ALA A 38 -17.20 -0.72 -5.99
CA ALA A 38 -18.17 0.37 -6.10
C ALA A 38 -18.86 0.43 -7.48
N ASN A 39 -18.72 -0.60 -8.31
CA ASN A 39 -19.32 -0.71 -9.64
C ASN A 39 -18.90 0.42 -10.61
N MET A 40 -17.66 0.90 -10.51
CA MET A 40 -17.08 1.89 -11.44
C MET A 40 -16.24 1.21 -12.53
N LYS A 41 -16.18 1.83 -13.71
CA LYS A 41 -15.26 1.45 -14.78
C LYS A 41 -13.89 2.07 -14.54
N VAL A 42 -12.90 1.24 -14.23
CA VAL A 42 -11.51 1.69 -14.02
C VAL A 42 -10.86 2.01 -15.35
N VAL A 43 -10.34 3.24 -15.47
CA VAL A 43 -9.52 3.66 -16.61
C VAL A 43 -8.15 4.08 -16.08
N ALA A 44 -7.12 3.33 -16.45
CA ALA A 44 -5.75 3.59 -16.00
C ALA A 44 -5.23 4.90 -16.61
N VAL A 45 -4.51 5.71 -15.82
CA VAL A 45 -3.77 6.89 -16.27
C VAL A 45 -2.28 6.57 -16.16
N THR A 46 -1.53 6.79 -17.22
CA THR A 46 -0.09 6.45 -17.29
C THR A 46 0.75 7.37 -16.41
N SER A 47 1.96 6.93 -16.08
CA SER A 47 2.98 7.76 -15.44
C SER A 47 3.97 8.33 -16.46
N ASP A 48 4.52 9.50 -16.18
CA ASP A 48 5.63 10.06 -16.96
C ASP A 48 6.97 9.36 -16.65
N LYS A 49 8.04 9.77 -17.32
CA LYS A 49 9.40 9.21 -17.13
C LYS A 49 9.99 9.44 -15.72
N HIS A 50 9.42 10.34 -14.94
CA HIS A 50 9.82 10.66 -13.57
C HIS A 50 8.95 9.96 -12.53
N GLY A 51 7.93 9.20 -12.97
CA GLY A 51 7.00 8.51 -12.10
C GLY A 51 5.84 9.38 -11.60
N ASN A 52 5.66 10.58 -12.14
CA ASN A 52 4.50 11.43 -11.84
C ASN A 52 3.30 11.02 -12.68
N ILE A 53 2.12 11.55 -12.39
CA ILE A 53 0.93 11.39 -13.23
C ILE A 53 1.21 12.03 -14.61
N ASN A 54 0.99 11.29 -15.70
CA ASN A 54 1.09 11.84 -17.05
C ASN A 54 -0.11 12.76 -17.33
N TYR A 55 0.07 14.07 -17.12
CA TYR A 55 -1.00 15.06 -17.28
C TYR A 55 -1.64 15.06 -18.67
N LYS A 56 -0.87 14.82 -19.74
CA LYS A 56 -1.41 14.78 -21.11
C LYS A 56 -2.39 13.62 -21.30
N ASP A 57 -2.03 12.45 -20.78
CA ASP A 57 -2.87 11.26 -20.82
C ASP A 57 -4.11 11.42 -19.91
N LEU A 58 -3.93 12.02 -18.73
CA LEU A 58 -5.03 12.38 -17.84
C LEU A 58 -6.03 13.29 -18.55
N ALA A 59 -5.58 14.41 -19.11
CA ALA A 59 -6.45 15.39 -19.75
C ALA A 59 -7.19 14.79 -20.96
N ALA A 60 -6.51 13.97 -21.77
CA ALA A 60 -7.14 13.27 -22.89
C ALA A 60 -8.25 12.31 -22.43
N LYS A 61 -8.02 11.55 -21.34
CA LYS A 61 -9.02 10.64 -20.78
C LYS A 61 -10.15 11.37 -20.08
N ALA A 62 -9.87 12.46 -19.38
CA ALA A 62 -10.90 13.28 -18.74
C ALA A 62 -11.85 13.87 -19.80
N GLU A 63 -11.33 14.37 -20.92
CA GLU A 63 -12.14 14.82 -22.05
C GLU A 63 -12.90 13.66 -22.72
N GLN A 64 -12.23 12.54 -22.98
CA GLN A 64 -12.84 11.36 -23.61
C GLN A 64 -14.03 10.84 -22.82
N TYR A 65 -13.96 10.88 -21.48
CA TYR A 65 -14.97 10.31 -20.59
C TYR A 65 -15.80 11.38 -19.87
N LYS A 66 -15.81 12.65 -20.32
CA LYS A 66 -16.43 13.76 -19.58
C LYS A 66 -17.90 13.54 -19.16
N ASP A 67 -18.71 12.87 -19.98
CA ASP A 67 -20.13 12.60 -19.68
C ASP A 67 -20.31 11.43 -18.68
N GLU A 68 -19.27 10.61 -18.52
CA GLU A 68 -19.24 9.41 -17.69
C GLU A 68 -18.29 9.54 -16.48
N LEU A 69 -17.48 10.60 -16.39
CA LEU A 69 -16.44 10.78 -15.38
C LEU A 69 -17.06 10.95 -13.99
N ALA A 70 -16.88 9.95 -13.12
CA ALA A 70 -17.27 10.06 -11.71
C ALA A 70 -16.14 10.59 -10.85
N ALA A 71 -14.93 10.05 -11.00
CA ALA A 71 -13.86 10.36 -10.08
C ALA A 71 -12.46 10.14 -10.65
N ILE A 72 -11.48 10.70 -9.95
CA ILE A 72 -10.10 10.23 -9.95
C ILE A 72 -9.75 9.71 -8.55
N MET A 73 -8.92 8.66 -8.48
CA MET A 73 -8.27 8.24 -7.25
C MET A 73 -6.77 8.52 -7.33
N VAL A 74 -6.28 9.49 -6.55
CA VAL A 74 -4.85 9.86 -6.48
C VAL A 74 -4.27 9.56 -5.10
N THR A 75 -2.97 9.33 -5.02
CA THR A 75 -2.23 9.22 -3.76
C THR A 75 -1.29 10.42 -3.66
N TYR A 76 -1.27 11.13 -2.54
CA TYR A 76 -0.39 12.29 -2.35
C TYR A 76 0.32 12.27 -0.99
N PRO A 77 1.66 12.48 -0.93
CA PRO A 77 2.59 12.31 -2.05
C PRO A 77 2.41 10.94 -2.72
N SER A 78 2.84 10.81 -3.98
CA SER A 78 2.60 9.61 -4.77
C SER A 78 3.17 8.35 -4.09
N THR A 79 2.76 7.18 -4.54
CA THR A 79 3.32 5.90 -4.06
C THR A 79 4.82 5.75 -4.35
N HIS A 80 5.40 6.63 -5.17
CA HIS A 80 6.84 6.75 -5.37
C HIS A 80 7.55 7.58 -4.31
N GLY A 81 6.83 8.17 -3.35
CA GLY A 81 7.38 9.05 -2.31
C GLY A 81 7.69 10.47 -2.80
N VAL A 82 7.08 10.90 -3.92
CA VAL A 82 7.37 12.20 -4.55
C VAL A 82 6.17 13.14 -4.40
N PHE A 83 6.44 14.39 -4.01
CA PHE A 83 5.46 15.48 -4.05
C PHE A 83 5.34 16.02 -5.47
N GLU A 84 4.24 15.70 -6.14
CA GLU A 84 3.94 16.25 -7.47
C GLU A 84 3.55 17.73 -7.35
N SER A 85 4.26 18.61 -8.07
CA SER A 85 3.97 20.05 -8.08
C SER A 85 2.68 20.39 -8.82
N SER A 86 2.23 19.52 -9.72
CA SER A 86 1.05 19.69 -10.58
C SER A 86 -0.23 19.06 -10.02
N ILE A 87 -0.26 18.71 -8.72
CA ILE A 87 -1.42 18.01 -8.14
C ILE A 87 -2.72 18.85 -8.24
N ARG A 88 -2.61 20.17 -8.14
CA ARG A 88 -3.75 21.08 -8.33
C ARG A 88 -4.26 21.05 -9.76
N ASP A 89 -3.37 21.09 -10.75
CA ASP A 89 -3.75 21.01 -12.17
C ASP A 89 -4.51 19.71 -12.48
N VAL A 90 -4.07 18.59 -11.88
CA VAL A 90 -4.75 17.29 -11.98
C VAL A 90 -6.17 17.35 -11.41
N ILE A 91 -6.32 17.96 -10.23
CA ILE A 91 -7.61 18.12 -9.54
C ILE A 91 -8.55 19.02 -10.34
N ASP A 92 -8.06 20.19 -10.74
CA ASP A 92 -8.82 21.18 -11.50
C ASP A 92 -9.31 20.58 -12.83
N LYS A 93 -8.47 19.80 -13.52
CA LYS A 93 -8.86 19.10 -14.76
C LYS A 93 -10.00 18.10 -14.52
N VAL A 94 -10.01 17.39 -13.40
CA VAL A 94 -11.09 16.44 -13.08
C VAL A 94 -12.38 17.17 -12.72
N HIS A 95 -12.28 18.25 -11.94
CA HIS A 95 -13.41 19.10 -11.59
C HIS A 95 -14.03 19.81 -12.81
N GLU A 96 -13.22 20.25 -13.79
CA GLU A 96 -13.68 20.86 -15.04
C GLU A 96 -14.64 19.94 -15.82
N HIS A 97 -14.45 18.62 -15.72
CA HIS A 97 -15.28 17.61 -16.37
C HIS A 97 -16.29 16.96 -15.39
N GLY A 98 -16.59 17.60 -14.26
CA GLY A 98 -17.65 17.18 -13.32
C GLY A 98 -17.31 15.99 -12.43
N GLY A 99 -16.08 15.47 -12.48
CA GLY A 99 -15.62 14.39 -11.61
C GLY A 99 -15.34 14.85 -10.17
N GLN A 100 -15.25 13.90 -9.24
CA GLN A 100 -14.82 14.12 -7.86
C GLN A 100 -13.39 13.60 -7.64
N VAL A 101 -12.69 14.15 -6.64
CA VAL A 101 -11.31 13.76 -6.31
C VAL A 101 -11.27 12.99 -5.01
N TYR A 102 -11.05 11.68 -5.14
CA TYR A 102 -10.65 10.82 -4.03
C TYR A 102 -9.13 10.88 -3.86
N LEU A 103 -8.68 11.25 -2.66
CA LEU A 103 -7.27 11.21 -2.29
C LEU A 103 -7.01 10.09 -1.28
N ASP A 104 -6.21 9.13 -1.69
CA ASP A 104 -5.67 8.09 -0.83
C ASP A 104 -4.71 8.71 0.20
N GLY A 105 -5.16 8.74 1.46
CA GLY A 105 -4.43 9.33 2.57
C GLY A 105 -3.52 8.35 3.30
N ALA A 106 -3.16 7.21 2.71
CA ALA A 106 -2.16 6.30 3.27
C ALA A 106 -0.82 7.00 3.53
N ASN A 107 -0.48 8.01 2.71
CA ASN A 107 0.77 8.77 2.79
C ASN A 107 0.65 10.08 3.59
N MET A 108 -0.41 10.22 4.39
CA MET A 108 -0.67 11.44 5.18
C MET A 108 0.41 11.76 6.20
N ASN A 109 1.25 10.80 6.60
CA ASN A 109 2.37 11.12 7.49
C ASN A 109 3.41 12.06 6.86
N ALA A 110 3.41 12.23 5.54
CA ALA A 110 4.19 13.27 4.86
C ALA A 110 3.47 14.64 4.76
N GLN A 111 2.18 14.70 5.08
CA GLN A 111 1.36 15.92 4.94
C GLN A 111 1.00 16.57 6.27
N VAL A 112 0.79 15.78 7.34
CA VAL A 112 0.33 16.28 8.64
C VAL A 112 1.24 17.44 9.09
N GLY A 113 0.61 18.60 9.36
CA GLY A 113 1.28 19.83 9.77
C GLY A 113 1.98 20.63 8.67
N LEU A 114 1.95 20.18 7.41
CA LEU A 114 2.56 20.86 6.26
C LEU A 114 1.52 21.27 5.20
N CYS A 115 0.61 20.36 4.84
CA CYS A 115 -0.46 20.61 3.88
C CYS A 115 -1.71 19.77 4.20
N ARG A 116 -2.86 20.14 3.65
CA ARG A 116 -4.13 19.46 3.90
C ARG A 116 -4.81 19.13 2.56
N PRO A 117 -5.24 17.87 2.32
CA PRO A 117 -5.99 17.47 1.11
C PRO A 117 -7.10 18.42 0.70
N GLY A 118 -7.90 18.86 1.67
CA GLY A 118 -8.98 19.79 1.42
C GLY A 118 -8.54 21.17 0.92
N ASP A 119 -7.33 21.64 1.23
CA ASP A 119 -6.86 22.98 0.84
C ASP A 119 -6.36 23.04 -0.60
N TYR A 120 -5.98 21.91 -1.18
CA TYR A 120 -5.54 21.82 -2.57
C TYR A 120 -6.56 21.11 -3.48
N GLY A 121 -7.79 20.87 -2.98
CA GLY A 121 -8.95 20.54 -3.80
C GLY A 121 -9.43 19.08 -3.76
N SER A 122 -8.90 18.23 -2.86
CA SER A 122 -9.51 16.90 -2.67
C SER A 122 -10.90 16.99 -2.05
N ASP A 123 -11.83 16.17 -2.55
CA ASP A 123 -13.21 16.11 -2.08
C ASP A 123 -13.42 15.12 -0.94
N VAL A 124 -12.72 13.98 -1.00
CA VAL A 124 -12.77 12.91 0.00
C VAL A 124 -11.42 12.24 0.16
N SER A 125 -11.05 11.90 1.39
CA SER A 125 -9.85 11.10 1.66
C SER A 125 -10.11 10.10 2.77
N HIS A 126 -9.63 8.87 2.59
CA HIS A 126 -9.48 7.97 3.73
C HIS A 126 -8.15 8.21 4.44
N LEU A 127 -8.07 7.89 5.73
CA LEU A 127 -6.83 7.92 6.51
C LEU A 127 -6.50 6.51 7.02
N ASN A 128 -5.25 6.07 6.96
CA ASN A 128 -4.86 4.84 7.65
C ASN A 128 -4.43 5.15 9.09
N LEU A 129 -5.33 4.98 10.06
CA LEU A 129 -4.99 5.22 11.47
C LEU A 129 -3.90 4.27 11.98
N HIS A 130 -3.82 3.07 11.40
CA HIS A 130 -2.82 2.05 11.67
C HIS A 130 -1.48 2.25 10.95
N LYS A 131 -1.35 3.33 10.17
CA LYS A 131 -0.09 3.78 9.59
C LYS A 131 0.33 5.10 10.20
N THR A 132 -0.42 6.17 9.89
CA THR A 132 -0.09 7.55 10.25
C THR A 132 -0.36 7.88 11.71
N PHE A 133 -1.34 7.23 12.33
CA PHE A 133 -1.87 7.63 13.65
C PHE A 133 -1.77 6.52 14.71
N CYS A 134 -0.66 5.78 14.65
CA CYS A 134 -0.14 4.91 15.71
C CYS A 134 -0.97 3.69 16.14
N ILE A 135 -2.10 3.39 15.51
CA ILE A 135 -2.76 2.09 15.77
C ILE A 135 -1.77 0.96 15.40
N PRO A 136 -1.54 -0.03 16.27
CA PRO A 136 -0.54 -1.08 16.03
C PRO A 136 -0.96 -1.97 14.85
N HIS A 137 0.02 -2.38 14.04
CA HIS A 137 -0.21 -3.22 12.86
C HIS A 137 -0.65 -4.65 13.18
N GLY A 138 -0.39 -5.14 14.41
CA GLY A 138 -0.87 -6.42 14.94
C GLY A 138 -0.59 -7.69 14.11
N GLY A 139 0.40 -7.66 13.21
CA GLY A 139 0.70 -8.79 12.31
C GLY A 139 -0.21 -8.88 11.08
N GLY A 140 -0.96 -7.84 10.76
CA GLY A 140 -1.90 -7.81 9.62
C GLY A 140 -3.26 -7.16 9.92
N GLY A 141 -3.40 -6.50 11.06
CA GLY A 141 -4.64 -5.91 11.57
C GLY A 141 -4.60 -5.89 13.10
N PRO A 142 -5.45 -5.08 13.76
CA PRO A 142 -6.58 -4.34 13.22
C PRO A 142 -6.19 -3.00 12.56
N GLY A 143 -7.12 -2.41 11.81
CA GLY A 143 -6.98 -1.09 11.24
C GLY A 143 -8.30 -0.35 11.15
N ILE A 144 -8.25 0.99 11.21
CA ILE A 144 -9.41 1.86 10.96
C ILE A 144 -9.06 2.81 9.81
N GLY A 145 -10.01 2.96 8.89
CA GLY A 145 -9.94 3.84 7.72
C GLY A 145 -11.04 4.90 7.71
N PRO A 146 -11.05 5.91 8.61
CA PRO A 146 -12.06 6.95 8.57
C PRO A 146 -11.92 7.77 7.28
N ILE A 147 -13.05 8.30 6.80
CA ILE A 147 -13.07 9.23 5.66
C ILE A 147 -13.36 10.65 6.12
N GLY A 148 -12.56 11.60 5.65
CA GLY A 148 -12.88 13.02 5.69
C GLY A 148 -13.49 13.43 4.35
N VAL A 149 -14.60 14.17 4.38
CA VAL A 149 -15.31 14.61 3.17
C VAL A 149 -15.56 16.12 3.18
N LYS A 150 -15.61 16.74 2.00
CA LYS A 150 -16.13 18.10 1.83
C LYS A 150 -17.62 18.14 2.13
N LYS A 151 -18.12 19.34 2.46
CA LYS A 151 -19.49 19.58 2.94
C LYS A 151 -20.56 19.04 1.98
N HIS A 152 -20.36 19.14 0.67
CA HIS A 152 -21.33 18.66 -0.33
C HIS A 152 -21.48 17.14 -0.34
N LEU A 153 -20.47 16.39 0.13
CA LEU A 153 -20.51 14.93 0.23
C LEU A 153 -21.04 14.43 1.59
N ALA A 154 -21.06 15.29 2.62
CA ALA A 154 -21.47 14.91 3.98
C ALA A 154 -22.87 14.26 4.08
N PRO A 155 -23.92 14.71 3.35
CA PRO A 155 -25.22 14.07 3.39
C PRO A 155 -25.24 12.59 2.94
N PHE A 156 -24.22 12.18 2.18
CA PHE A 156 -24.09 10.83 1.61
C PHE A 156 -23.19 9.90 2.44
N LEU A 157 -22.72 10.36 3.60
CA LEU A 157 -21.92 9.52 4.51
C LEU A 157 -22.70 8.27 4.96
N PRO A 158 -22.01 7.16 5.26
CA PRO A 158 -22.65 5.94 5.75
C PRO A 158 -23.53 6.16 6.98
N GLY A 159 -24.69 5.51 6.99
CA GLY A 159 -25.53 5.30 8.17
C GLY A 159 -25.38 3.89 8.73
N HIS A 160 -26.21 3.52 9.70
CA HIS A 160 -26.25 2.16 10.23
C HIS A 160 -27.67 1.77 10.68
N PRO A 161 -28.16 0.55 10.35
CA PRO A 161 -29.57 0.19 10.55
C PRO A 161 -29.96 0.00 12.02
N VAL A 162 -29.01 -0.41 12.88
CA VAL A 162 -29.29 -0.65 14.31
C VAL A 162 -29.11 0.63 15.15
N ILE A 163 -28.12 1.47 14.79
CA ILE A 163 -27.81 2.71 15.50
C ILE A 163 -27.63 3.78 14.41
N PRO A 164 -28.67 4.56 14.10
CA PRO A 164 -28.58 5.59 13.07
C PRO A 164 -27.47 6.59 13.37
N VAL A 165 -26.67 6.92 12.35
CA VAL A 165 -25.56 7.88 12.47
C VAL A 165 -26.03 9.20 11.89
N GLU A 166 -26.20 10.22 12.75
CA GLU A 166 -26.74 11.54 12.37
C GLU A 166 -28.06 11.42 11.58
N GLY A 167 -28.95 10.54 12.03
CA GLY A 167 -30.25 10.29 11.39
C GLY A 167 -30.21 9.36 10.17
N ARG A 168 -29.03 8.95 9.70
CA ARG A 168 -28.88 8.01 8.57
C ARG A 168 -28.92 6.56 9.06
N SER A 169 -29.88 5.79 8.55
CA SER A 169 -30.11 4.38 8.92
C SER A 169 -29.74 3.36 7.82
N HIS A 170 -29.25 3.81 6.66
CA HIS A 170 -28.92 2.97 5.51
C HIS A 170 -27.47 3.17 5.06
N GLY A 171 -26.96 2.31 4.17
CA GLY A 171 -25.62 2.46 3.59
C GLY A 171 -24.48 2.07 4.54
N ALA A 172 -24.73 1.12 5.45
CA ALA A 172 -23.70 0.61 6.36
C ALA A 172 -22.56 -0.08 5.59
N VAL A 173 -21.33 0.32 5.89
CA VAL A 173 -20.09 -0.24 5.30
C VAL A 173 -19.29 -1.10 6.28
N ALA A 174 -19.75 -1.20 7.53
CA ALA A 174 -19.15 -1.98 8.60
C ALA A 174 -20.23 -2.61 9.49
N GLY A 175 -19.89 -3.70 10.19
CA GLY A 175 -20.82 -4.39 11.09
C GLY A 175 -21.18 -3.64 12.38
N ALA A 176 -20.49 -2.53 12.67
CA ALA A 176 -20.78 -1.63 13.77
C ALA A 176 -20.72 -0.18 13.26
N PRO A 177 -21.54 0.75 13.81
CA PRO A 177 -21.68 2.13 13.31
C PRO A 177 -20.36 2.93 13.28
N TRP A 178 -19.41 2.61 14.16
CA TRP A 178 -18.08 3.24 14.22
C TRP A 178 -16.94 2.23 14.07
N GLY A 179 -17.21 1.07 13.47
CA GLY A 179 -16.22 0.00 13.29
C GLY A 179 -15.59 -0.46 14.61
N SER A 180 -14.27 -0.57 14.64
CA SER A 180 -13.49 -0.99 15.82
C SER A 180 -13.29 0.16 16.81
N ALA A 181 -14.36 0.71 17.37
CA ALA A 181 -14.29 1.96 18.17
C ALA A 181 -13.33 1.92 19.37
N SER A 182 -13.08 0.74 19.96
CA SER A 182 -12.21 0.57 21.13
C SER A 182 -10.74 0.94 20.92
N ILE A 183 -10.25 0.99 19.66
CA ILE A 183 -8.86 1.34 19.35
C ILE A 183 -8.69 2.80 18.86
N LEU A 184 -9.78 3.56 18.73
CA LEU A 184 -9.72 5.00 18.43
C LEU A 184 -8.98 5.84 19.50
N PRO A 185 -9.03 5.50 20.81
CA PRO A 185 -8.27 6.24 21.82
C PRO A 185 -6.75 6.28 21.58
N ILE A 186 -6.18 5.31 20.87
CA ILE A 186 -4.75 5.30 20.50
C ILE A 186 -4.43 6.52 19.62
N THR A 187 -5.23 6.71 18.57
CA THR A 187 -5.08 7.86 17.68
C THR A 187 -5.40 9.17 18.40
N TRP A 188 -6.44 9.19 19.25
CA TRP A 188 -6.77 10.38 20.04
C TRP A 188 -5.61 10.82 20.95
N ALA A 189 -5.01 9.87 21.67
CA ALA A 189 -3.86 10.14 22.55
C ALA A 189 -2.66 10.64 21.74
N TYR A 190 -2.34 10.00 20.61
CA TYR A 190 -1.26 10.43 19.72
C TYR A 190 -1.42 11.89 19.26
N ILE A 191 -2.63 12.28 18.82
CA ILE A 191 -2.91 13.63 18.34
C ILE A 191 -2.77 14.67 19.47
N HIS A 192 -3.06 14.30 20.72
CA HIS A 192 -2.98 15.22 21.87
C HIS A 192 -1.57 15.37 22.45
N GLU A 193 -0.66 14.40 22.24
CA GLU A 193 0.63 14.35 22.95
C GLU A 193 1.88 14.73 22.12
N GLN A 194 1.87 14.75 20.78
CA GLN A 194 3.11 14.97 19.99
C GLN A 194 2.97 15.69 18.64
N GLY A 195 4.10 16.32 18.23
CA GLY A 195 4.37 17.00 16.96
C GLY A 195 5.22 16.18 15.95
N LEU A 196 5.33 16.72 14.73
CA LEU A 196 5.51 16.09 13.40
C LEU A 196 6.86 15.38 13.08
N VAL A 197 6.84 14.41 12.14
CA VAL A 197 7.92 14.07 11.17
C VAL A 197 7.41 13.32 9.90
N ALA A 198 8.13 13.42 8.76
CA ALA A 198 7.90 12.70 7.48
C ALA A 198 8.31 11.20 7.49
N HIS A 199 8.02 10.37 6.45
CA HIS A 199 8.07 8.89 6.59
C HIS A 199 8.71 7.96 5.55
N GLU A 200 8.89 8.26 4.24
CA GLU A 200 9.36 7.22 3.30
C GLU A 200 10.05 7.72 1.99
N PHE A 201 10.74 6.79 1.30
CA PHE A 201 11.31 6.90 -0.07
C PHE A 201 11.48 5.50 -0.69
N ILE A 202 11.55 5.40 -2.03
CA ILE A 202 11.81 4.14 -2.75
C ILE A 202 13.30 3.96 -3.09
N LEU A 203 13.82 2.75 -2.89
CA LEU A 203 15.10 2.30 -3.46
C LEU A 203 14.84 1.48 -4.74
N ASP A 204 15.29 1.95 -5.91
CA ASP A 204 15.19 1.16 -7.15
C ASP A 204 16.23 0.04 -7.19
N CYS A 205 15.76 -1.19 -6.96
CA CYS A 205 16.57 -2.40 -7.00
C CYS A 205 16.59 -3.10 -8.37
N LYS A 206 15.80 -2.64 -9.36
CA LYS A 206 15.72 -3.30 -10.69
C LYS A 206 17.07 -3.40 -11.41
N PRO A 207 17.99 -2.41 -11.33
CA PRO A 207 19.29 -2.52 -11.98
C PRO A 207 20.13 -3.72 -11.52
N PHE A 208 19.95 -4.19 -10.27
CA PHE A 208 20.74 -5.28 -9.70
C PHE A 208 20.47 -6.65 -10.33
N LYS A 209 19.28 -6.84 -10.92
CA LYS A 209 18.99 -8.06 -11.68
C LYS A 209 19.90 -8.17 -12.91
N LYS A 210 20.09 -7.06 -13.62
CA LYS A 210 20.92 -7.01 -14.83
C LYS A 210 22.42 -7.02 -14.50
N SER A 211 22.84 -6.26 -13.48
CA SER A 211 24.27 -6.09 -13.18
C SER A 211 24.86 -7.22 -12.34
N ALA A 212 24.06 -7.86 -11.48
CA ALA A 212 24.55 -8.83 -10.50
C ALA A 212 23.69 -10.10 -10.37
N GLY A 213 22.58 -10.21 -11.11
CA GLY A 213 21.66 -11.34 -11.01
C GLY A 213 20.98 -11.46 -9.64
N VAL A 214 20.79 -10.32 -8.95
CA VAL A 214 20.18 -10.21 -7.61
C VAL A 214 18.74 -9.70 -7.75
N ASP A 215 17.80 -10.39 -7.12
CA ASP A 215 16.39 -9.99 -7.08
C ASP A 215 16.06 -9.20 -5.79
N VAL A 216 14.94 -8.46 -5.80
CA VAL A 216 14.46 -7.70 -4.63
C VAL A 216 14.27 -8.62 -3.42
N VAL A 217 13.81 -9.85 -3.65
CA VAL A 217 13.63 -10.86 -2.62
C VAL A 217 14.97 -11.25 -1.96
N ASP A 218 16.09 -11.23 -2.68
CA ASP A 218 17.40 -11.57 -2.10
C ASP A 218 17.86 -10.49 -1.11
N ILE A 219 17.67 -9.23 -1.47
CA ILE A 219 17.96 -8.08 -0.59
C ILE A 219 17.06 -8.14 0.65
N ALA A 220 15.78 -8.39 0.42
CA ALA A 220 14.75 -8.57 1.44
C ALA A 220 15.11 -9.66 2.47
N LYS A 221 15.43 -10.87 2.00
CA LYS A 221 15.81 -11.98 2.89
C LYS A 221 17.15 -11.71 3.57
N ARG A 222 18.11 -11.09 2.88
CA ARG A 222 19.42 -10.77 3.45
C ARG A 222 19.33 -9.75 4.58
N LEU A 223 18.44 -8.76 4.50
CA LEU A 223 18.22 -7.81 5.59
C LEU A 223 17.78 -8.49 6.91
N MET A 224 17.18 -9.69 6.84
CA MET A 224 16.91 -10.50 8.04
C MET A 224 18.21 -10.92 8.74
N ASP A 225 19.26 -11.26 7.99
CA ASP A 225 20.58 -11.59 8.55
C ASP A 225 21.24 -10.39 9.23
N TYR A 226 20.90 -9.17 8.80
CA TYR A 226 21.33 -7.91 9.41
C TYR A 226 20.48 -7.47 10.63
N GLY A 227 19.47 -8.27 11.03
CA GLY A 227 18.61 -7.99 12.17
C GLY A 227 17.35 -7.15 11.86
N HIS A 228 16.99 -6.97 10.59
CA HIS A 228 15.84 -6.14 10.17
C HIS A 228 14.58 -6.97 9.85
N LEU A 229 14.13 -7.79 10.80
CA LEU A 229 13.04 -8.77 10.62
C LEU A 229 11.65 -8.17 10.23
N LYS A 230 11.43 -6.86 10.33
CA LYS A 230 10.09 -6.23 10.32
C LYS A 230 9.72 -5.31 9.14
N ARG A 231 10.52 -5.17 8.08
CA ARG A 231 10.38 -4.02 7.15
C ARG A 231 10.09 -4.29 5.67
N ILE A 232 9.70 -5.51 5.28
CA ILE A 232 10.13 -5.97 3.94
C ILE A 232 9.06 -6.46 2.96
N CYS A 233 7.82 -6.74 3.37
CA CYS A 233 6.87 -7.37 2.43
C CYS A 233 5.88 -6.43 1.72
N SER A 234 5.87 -5.14 2.02
CA SER A 234 5.10 -4.16 1.23
C SER A 234 5.69 -2.76 1.41
N ALA A 235 6.20 -2.20 0.31
CA ALA A 235 6.98 -0.97 0.22
C ALA A 235 8.36 -1.03 0.90
N ILE A 236 9.39 -0.77 0.09
CA ILE A 236 10.75 -0.51 0.57
C ILE A 236 10.68 0.72 1.46
N VAL A 237 10.82 0.57 2.78
CA VAL A 237 10.99 1.68 3.71
C VAL A 237 12.21 1.41 4.59
N PHE A 238 13.17 2.34 4.56
CA PHE A 238 13.87 2.97 5.69
C PHE A 238 15.34 3.26 5.37
N PHE A 239 15.68 4.55 5.35
CA PHE A 239 16.88 5.21 5.90
C PHE A 239 16.73 6.74 5.72
N SER A 240 16.39 7.46 6.78
CA SER A 240 16.53 8.92 6.79
C SER A 240 18.01 9.28 6.64
N SER A 241 18.27 10.35 5.87
CA SER A 241 19.57 11.01 5.65
C SER A 241 20.60 10.30 4.76
N VAL A 242 20.31 10.16 3.46
CA VAL A 242 21.40 10.24 2.45
C VAL A 242 20.87 10.96 1.21
N THR A 243 21.43 12.13 0.90
CA THR A 243 21.11 12.95 -0.28
C THR A 243 21.60 12.34 -1.60
N GLN A 244 22.07 11.09 -1.60
CA GLN A 244 22.42 10.31 -2.79
C GLN A 244 22.16 8.81 -2.52
N PRO A 245 21.53 8.06 -3.44
CA PRO A 245 21.45 6.61 -3.31
C PRO A 245 22.89 6.04 -3.29
N PRO A 246 23.27 5.20 -2.32
CA PRO A 246 24.58 4.58 -2.34
C PRO A 246 24.72 3.77 -3.63
N LYS A 247 25.79 4.01 -4.39
CA LYS A 247 26.18 3.12 -5.50
C LYS A 247 26.64 1.79 -4.90
N VAL A 248 25.72 0.85 -4.73
CA VAL A 248 26.02 -0.49 -4.23
C VAL A 248 26.47 -1.35 -5.40
N HIS A 249 27.75 -1.74 -5.39
CA HIS A 249 28.32 -2.64 -6.39
C HIS A 249 28.35 -4.07 -5.84
N PHE A 250 27.42 -4.93 -6.30
CA PHE A 250 27.45 -6.37 -6.03
C PHE A 250 28.37 -7.08 -7.03
N GLN A 251 29.67 -6.79 -6.99
CA GLN A 251 30.61 -7.23 -8.03
C GLN A 251 31.24 -8.61 -7.76
N SER A 252 31.26 -9.09 -6.50
CA SER A 252 31.89 -10.38 -6.21
C SER A 252 30.86 -11.53 -6.28
N PRO A 253 31.22 -12.68 -6.89
CA PRO A 253 30.41 -13.90 -6.84
C PRO A 253 30.03 -14.32 -5.42
N MET A 254 30.92 -14.09 -4.45
CA MET A 254 30.67 -14.37 -3.03
C MET A 254 29.55 -13.50 -2.46
N THR A 255 29.54 -12.19 -2.75
CA THR A 255 28.48 -11.28 -2.28
C THR A 255 27.12 -11.69 -2.84
N ARG A 256 27.06 -12.04 -4.14
CA ARG A 256 25.84 -12.55 -4.77
C ARG A 256 25.35 -13.83 -4.09
N LEU A 257 26.24 -14.78 -3.82
CA LEU A 257 25.85 -16.04 -3.20
C LEU A 257 25.33 -15.84 -1.77
N THR A 258 25.91 -14.93 -0.99
CA THR A 258 25.38 -14.61 0.36
C THR A 258 23.97 -14.04 0.33
N LEU A 259 23.60 -13.31 -0.73
CA LEU A 259 22.25 -12.77 -0.94
C LEU A 259 21.26 -13.87 -1.32
N GLN A 260 21.67 -14.76 -2.24
CA GLN A 260 20.83 -15.84 -2.73
C GLN A 260 20.55 -16.92 -1.67
N MET A 261 21.53 -17.20 -0.81
CA MET A 261 21.40 -18.20 0.26
C MET A 261 20.74 -17.66 1.53
N ALA A 262 20.47 -16.36 1.61
CA ALA A 262 19.72 -15.78 2.72
C ALA A 262 18.24 -16.21 2.71
N PRO A 263 17.58 -16.29 3.89
CA PRO A 263 18.13 -16.02 5.22
C PRO A 263 18.91 -17.21 5.79
N HIS A 264 19.87 -16.95 6.68
CA HIS A 264 20.67 -17.99 7.34
C HIS A 264 20.13 -18.30 8.73
N THR A 265 19.56 -19.50 8.89
CA THR A 265 18.97 -19.95 10.16
C THR A 265 20.04 -20.31 11.19
N LEU A 266 19.65 -20.34 12.47
CA LEU A 266 20.52 -20.84 13.54
C LEU A 266 21.00 -22.26 13.25
N ALA A 267 20.09 -23.15 12.83
CA ALA A 267 20.42 -24.53 12.49
C ALA A 267 21.48 -24.63 11.38
N LYS A 268 21.38 -23.83 10.30
CA LYS A 268 22.37 -23.83 9.22
C LYS A 268 23.73 -23.31 9.70
N VAL A 269 23.75 -22.28 10.56
CA VAL A 269 25.00 -21.68 11.06
C VAL A 269 25.67 -22.53 12.14
N ALA A 270 24.90 -23.23 12.96
CA ALA A 270 25.38 -24.11 14.01
C ALA A 270 25.77 -25.51 13.51
N SER A 271 25.28 -25.93 12.33
CA SER A 271 25.60 -27.22 11.70
C SER A 271 27.10 -27.50 11.68
N ASP A 272 27.51 -28.75 11.93
CA ASP A 272 28.89 -29.20 11.79
C ASP A 272 29.36 -29.09 10.34
N ASN A 273 28.46 -29.36 9.39
CA ASN A 273 28.73 -29.24 7.97
C ASN A 273 28.49 -27.80 7.47
N TRP A 274 29.52 -27.19 6.90
CA TRP A 274 29.48 -25.86 6.28
C TRP A 274 30.07 -25.91 4.87
N ASP A 275 29.19 -26.00 3.88
CA ASP A 275 29.47 -26.21 2.46
C ASP A 275 29.42 -24.90 1.64
N LEU A 276 29.42 -23.75 2.30
CA LEU A 276 29.32 -22.44 1.67
C LEU A 276 30.71 -21.80 1.53
N PRO A 277 31.02 -21.15 0.39
CA PRO A 277 32.35 -20.60 0.11
C PRO A 277 32.61 -19.25 0.83
N TYR A 278 31.90 -18.99 1.92
CA TYR A 278 32.05 -17.81 2.78
C TYR A 278 31.87 -18.20 4.24
N SER A 279 32.38 -17.39 5.16
CA SER A 279 32.36 -17.73 6.58
C SER A 279 30.96 -17.64 7.21
N ARG A 280 30.78 -18.37 8.31
CA ARG A 280 29.62 -18.25 9.20
C ARG A 280 29.47 -16.82 9.75
N GLU A 281 30.59 -16.17 10.04
CA GLU A 281 30.65 -14.75 10.42
C GLU A 281 29.99 -13.87 9.35
N LEU A 282 30.37 -14.04 8.08
CA LEU A 282 29.79 -13.27 6.98
C LEU A 282 28.30 -13.60 6.82
N ALA A 283 27.88 -14.84 7.05
CA ALA A 283 26.48 -15.25 6.97
C ALA A 283 25.62 -14.62 8.08
N ALA A 284 26.03 -14.76 9.35
CA ALA A 284 25.20 -14.45 10.52
C ALA A 284 25.50 -13.10 11.18
N PHE A 285 26.72 -12.60 11.07
CA PHE A 285 27.21 -11.38 11.73
C PHE A 285 27.90 -10.44 10.72
N PRO A 286 27.24 -10.03 9.62
CA PRO A 286 27.88 -9.24 8.57
C PRO A 286 28.33 -7.85 9.03
N LYS A 287 27.82 -7.37 10.18
CA LYS A 287 28.13 -6.07 10.78
C LYS A 287 28.15 -6.13 12.31
N PRO A 288 28.91 -5.25 12.98
CA PRO A 288 29.04 -5.26 14.45
C PRO A 288 27.72 -5.15 15.22
N TRP A 289 26.71 -4.46 14.69
CA TRP A 289 25.41 -4.37 15.39
C TRP A 289 24.61 -5.68 15.37
N CYS A 290 25.02 -6.68 14.56
CA CYS A 290 24.34 -7.96 14.46
C CYS A 290 24.56 -8.88 15.67
N HIS A 291 25.40 -8.49 16.65
CA HIS A 291 25.62 -9.27 17.88
C HIS A 291 24.36 -9.39 18.76
N HIS A 292 23.43 -8.44 18.69
CA HIS A 292 22.08 -8.60 19.24
C HIS A 292 21.20 -9.34 18.23
N LYS A 293 21.40 -10.66 18.12
CA LYS A 293 20.92 -11.45 16.99
C LYS A 293 19.45 -11.90 17.16
N GLY A 294 18.61 -11.47 16.23
CA GLY A 294 17.36 -12.17 15.90
C GLY A 294 17.63 -13.24 14.85
N TRP A 295 17.22 -14.49 15.11
CA TRP A 295 17.44 -15.61 14.19
C TRP A 295 16.23 -15.84 13.28
N PRO A 296 16.42 -15.93 11.95
CA PRO A 296 15.44 -16.55 11.08
C PRO A 296 15.19 -17.99 11.52
N THR A 297 13.92 -18.34 11.76
CA THR A 297 13.54 -19.68 12.23
C THR A 297 13.49 -20.71 11.10
N THR A 298 13.24 -20.26 9.87
CA THR A 298 13.21 -21.10 8.67
C THR A 298 14.10 -20.53 7.57
N GLY A 299 14.50 -21.40 6.64
CA GLY A 299 15.18 -20.99 5.42
C GLY A 299 14.26 -20.23 4.47
N ARG A 300 14.72 -20.01 3.24
CA ARG A 300 13.92 -19.40 2.19
C ARG A 300 12.69 -20.27 1.87
N ILE A 301 11.52 -19.64 1.84
CA ILE A 301 10.24 -20.30 1.56
C ILE A 301 10.16 -20.66 0.08
N ASP A 302 9.62 -21.84 -0.23
CA ASP A 302 9.25 -22.25 -1.60
C ASP A 302 7.79 -21.87 -1.86
N ASP A 303 7.60 -20.70 -2.45
CA ASP A 303 6.27 -20.17 -2.74
C ASP A 303 5.51 -21.07 -3.74
N SER A 304 6.19 -21.66 -4.73
CA SER A 304 5.54 -22.47 -5.77
C SER A 304 5.04 -23.81 -5.24
N TYR A 305 5.80 -24.42 -4.33
CA TYR A 305 5.39 -25.68 -3.72
C TYR A 305 4.10 -25.53 -2.91
N GLY A 306 4.00 -24.46 -2.10
CA GLY A 306 2.81 -24.17 -1.27
C GLY A 306 1.55 -24.00 -2.11
N ASP A 307 1.63 -23.22 -3.19
CA ASP A 307 0.50 -22.99 -4.09
C ASP A 307 0.02 -24.28 -4.80
N LYS A 308 0.94 -25.20 -5.10
CA LYS A 308 0.62 -26.49 -5.74
C LYS A 308 0.13 -27.56 -4.76
N ASN A 309 0.46 -27.42 -3.48
CA ASN A 309 0.18 -28.39 -2.43
C ASN A 309 -0.53 -27.68 -1.27
N LEU A 310 -1.74 -27.19 -1.54
CA LEU A 310 -2.46 -26.31 -0.64
C LEU A 310 -2.87 -27.03 0.65
N VAL A 311 -2.24 -26.66 1.76
CA VAL A 311 -2.57 -27.12 3.11
C VAL A 311 -2.78 -25.90 4.00
N CYS A 312 -4.05 -25.65 4.38
CA CYS A 312 -4.46 -24.47 5.16
C CYS A 312 -4.88 -24.80 6.59
N THR A 313 -4.62 -26.03 7.05
CA THR A 313 -4.87 -26.50 8.42
C THR A 313 -3.61 -27.10 8.99
N CYS A 314 -3.55 -27.30 10.30
CA CYS A 314 -2.41 -27.96 10.93
C CYS A 314 -2.25 -29.38 10.33
N PRO A 315 -1.05 -29.73 9.81
CA PRO A 315 -0.75 -31.12 9.50
C PRO A 315 -0.77 -31.98 10.77
N PRO A 316 -0.82 -33.32 10.61
CA PRO A 316 -0.71 -34.25 11.73
C PRO A 316 0.56 -34.02 12.57
N MET A 317 0.53 -34.39 13.86
CA MET A 317 1.67 -34.17 14.77
C MET A 317 2.95 -34.90 14.30
N GLU A 318 2.78 -36.01 13.59
CA GLU A 318 3.85 -36.80 12.97
C GLU A 318 4.65 -36.00 11.93
N ALA A 319 4.10 -34.93 11.36
CA ALA A 319 4.81 -34.06 10.42
C ALA A 319 5.78 -33.09 11.10
N TYR A 320 5.76 -32.99 12.44
CA TYR A 320 6.62 -32.10 13.23
C TYR A 320 7.72 -32.83 14.00
N MET A 321 7.75 -34.17 13.97
CA MET A 321 8.76 -35.02 14.60
C MET A 321 9.83 -35.43 13.59
#